data_AF-A0A8B8KV98-F1
#
_entry.id   AF-A0A8B8KV98-F1
#
_cell.length_a   1.000
_cell.length_b   1.000
_cell.length_c   1.000
_cell.angle_alpha   90.00
_cell.angle_beta   90.00
_cell.angle_gamma   90.00
#
_symmetry.space_group_name_H-M   'P 1'
#
loop_
_entity.id
_entity.type
_entity.pdbx_description
1 polymer ?
#
loop_
_entity_poly.entity_id
_entity_poly.type
_entity_poly.pdbx_seq_one_letter_code
_entity_poly.pdbx_strand_id
1 'polypeptide(L)'
;MRPPRKRVDFGRGDKVEVCSKEEGFIGSYYEATVVSHLDNGLYVVRYDTLLQDDESQPLTETLFPKELRPSPPRVQVSHFSLYQCVDAFDNDGWWVGQITGKRGSSHYYVYFATTNEEIAYPSSKIRLHHEWLQGEWVLSNS
;
A
#
# COMPACT_ATOMS: atom_id res chain seq x y z
N MET A 1 17.75 25.74 -1.94
CA MET A 1 16.66 25.44 -0.98
C MET A 1 15.80 24.34 -1.58
N ARG A 2 15.58 23.21 -0.89
CA ARG A 2 14.57 22.23 -1.32
C ARG A 2 13.19 22.81 -0.98
N PRO A 3 12.17 22.70 -1.85
CA PRO A 3 10.84 23.15 -1.52
C PRO A 3 10.32 22.40 -0.27
N PRO A 4 9.52 23.06 0.58
CA PRO A 4 8.91 22.39 1.72
C PRO A 4 8.02 21.27 1.22
N ARG A 5 8.15 20.08 1.81
CA ARG A 5 7.23 18.97 1.55
C ARG A 5 5.83 19.43 1.96
N LYS A 6 4.85 19.33 1.05
CA LYS A 6 3.43 19.43 1.44
C LYS A 6 3.18 18.36 2.50
N ARG A 7 2.86 18.77 3.73
CA ARG A 7 2.30 17.87 4.75
C ARG A 7 0.85 17.62 4.37
N VAL A 8 0.47 16.35 4.26
CA VAL A 8 -0.94 15.97 4.29
C VAL A 8 -1.32 15.92 5.76
N ASP A 9 -2.30 16.72 6.14
CA ASP A 9 -2.94 16.60 7.45
C ASP A 9 -4.19 15.76 7.26
N PHE A 10 -4.21 14.58 7.89
CA PHE A 10 -5.33 13.64 7.77
C PHE A 10 -6.40 13.96 8.81
N GLY A 11 -7.66 13.90 8.39
CA GLY A 11 -8.82 14.02 9.26
C GLY A 11 -9.32 12.67 9.75
N ARG A 12 -10.09 12.68 10.85
CA ARG A 12 -10.85 11.49 11.27
C ARG A 12 -11.80 11.06 10.14
N GLY A 13 -11.75 9.77 9.80
CA GLY A 13 -12.53 9.17 8.72
C GLY A 13 -11.80 9.08 7.39
N ASP A 14 -10.64 9.74 7.24
CA ASP A 14 -9.85 9.65 6.01
C ASP A 14 -9.34 8.22 5.81
N LYS A 15 -9.42 7.78 4.55
CA LYS A 15 -8.83 6.51 4.10
C LYS A 15 -7.36 6.73 3.76
N VAL A 16 -6.52 5.90 4.34
CA VAL A 16 -5.07 5.97 4.24
C VAL A 16 -4.51 4.57 4.01
N GLU A 17 -3.24 4.51 3.63
CA GLU A 17 -2.47 3.30 3.66
C GLU A 17 -1.30 3.45 4.62
N VAL A 18 -1.10 2.43 5.47
CA VAL A 18 0.06 2.31 6.34
C VAL A 18 1.21 1.70 5.55
N CYS A 19 2.33 2.41 5.51
CA CYS A 19 3.57 1.99 4.85
C CYS A 19 4.48 1.34 5.89
N SER A 20 4.43 0.01 6.01
CA SER A 20 5.24 -0.67 7.03
C SER A 20 6.74 -0.61 6.70
N LYS A 21 7.54 -0.41 7.75
CA LYS A 21 9.01 -0.41 7.71
C LYS A 21 9.61 -1.54 8.53
N GLU A 22 8.76 -2.37 9.12
CA GLU A 22 9.18 -3.52 9.89
C GLU A 22 9.76 -4.58 8.96
N GLU A 23 10.83 -5.24 9.41
CA GLU A 23 11.43 -6.34 8.66
C GLU A 23 10.38 -7.42 8.39
N GLY A 24 10.33 -7.93 7.17
CA GLY A 24 9.27 -8.83 6.70
C GLY A 24 8.04 -8.14 6.13
N PHE A 25 7.79 -6.86 6.46
CA PHE A 25 6.68 -6.06 5.93
C PHE A 25 7.13 -4.90 5.02
N ILE A 26 8.44 -4.78 4.76
CA ILE A 26 8.97 -3.77 3.85
C ILE A 26 8.38 -3.95 2.45
N GLY A 27 7.79 -2.88 1.92
CA GLY A 27 7.11 -2.90 0.62
C GLY A 27 5.63 -3.28 0.69
N SER A 28 5.05 -3.38 1.88
CA SER A 28 3.60 -3.57 2.06
C SER A 28 2.87 -2.24 2.35
N TYR A 29 1.62 -2.19 1.90
CA TYR A 29 0.67 -1.12 2.19
C TYR A 29 -0.63 -1.71 2.71
N TYR A 30 -0.99 -1.36 3.94
CA TYR A 30 -2.21 -1.85 4.57
C TYR A 30 -3.26 -0.75 4.61
N GLU A 31 -4.46 -1.08 4.14
CA GLU A 31 -5.57 -0.14 4.12
C GLU A 31 -6.05 0.14 5.55
N ALA A 32 -6.24 1.41 5.88
CA ALA A 32 -6.68 1.84 7.20
C ALA A 32 -7.54 3.10 7.13
N THR A 33 -8.21 3.38 8.24
CA THR A 33 -9.03 4.57 8.45
C THR A 33 -8.49 5.35 9.64
N VAL A 34 -8.29 6.66 9.48
CA VAL A 34 -7.88 7.53 10.59
C VAL A 34 -9.01 7.64 11.61
N VAL A 35 -8.73 7.32 12.87
CA VAL A 35 -9.66 7.39 13.99
C VAL A 35 -9.49 8.69 14.76
N SER A 36 -8.25 9.13 14.96
CA SER A 36 -7.94 10.40 15.62
C SER A 36 -6.56 10.92 15.24
N HIS A 37 -6.37 12.22 15.46
CA HIS A 37 -5.07 12.89 15.45
C HIS A 37 -4.79 13.36 16.87
N LEU A 38 -3.61 13.02 17.39
CA LEU A 38 -3.20 13.30 18.76
C LEU A 38 -2.42 14.63 18.84
N ASP A 39 -2.43 15.26 20.01
CA ASP A 39 -1.75 16.56 20.22
C ASP A 39 -0.23 16.49 19.99
N ASN A 40 0.37 15.30 20.08
CA ASN A 40 1.79 15.07 19.78
C ASN A 40 2.10 14.89 18.28
N GLY A 41 1.09 15.04 17.40
CA GLY A 41 1.23 14.93 15.95
C GLY A 41 1.18 13.50 15.40
N LEU A 42 0.88 12.50 16.22
CA LEU A 42 0.66 11.11 15.80
C LEU A 42 -0.79 10.89 15.38
N TYR A 43 -1.01 9.86 14.56
CA TYR A 43 -2.34 9.44 14.13
C TYR A 43 -2.67 8.08 14.72
N VAL A 44 -3.91 7.93 15.18
CA VAL A 44 -4.48 6.62 15.50
C VAL A 44 -5.25 6.16 14.27
N VAL A 45 -4.87 5.00 13.73
CA VAL A 45 -5.52 4.40 12.56
C VAL A 45 -6.09 3.04 12.94
N ARG A 46 -7.20 2.68 12.31
CA ARG A 46 -7.79 1.34 12.40
C ARG A 46 -7.64 0.67 11.05
N TYR A 47 -7.00 -0.48 11.01
CA TYR A 47 -6.84 -1.28 9.80
C TYR A 47 -8.18 -1.77 9.29
N ASP A 48 -8.32 -1.86 7.97
CA ASP A 48 -9.55 -2.34 7.33
C ASP A 48 -9.59 -3.88 7.21
N THR A 49 -8.41 -4.53 7.17
CA THR A 49 -8.26 -5.97 6.92
C THR A 49 -7.54 -6.72 8.05
N LEU A 50 -6.69 -6.06 8.84
CA LEU A 50 -5.99 -6.68 9.97
C LEU A 50 -6.84 -6.68 11.25
N LEU A 51 -6.80 -7.79 11.97
CA LEU A 51 -7.47 -8.00 13.26
C LEU A 51 -6.45 -8.02 14.41
N GLN A 52 -6.94 -7.86 15.64
CA GLN A 52 -6.15 -8.15 16.84
C GLN A 52 -5.88 -9.65 16.98
N ASP A 53 -4.92 -10.03 17.83
CA ASP A 53 -4.50 -11.43 18.02
C ASP A 53 -5.65 -12.38 18.43
N ASP A 54 -6.68 -11.85 19.10
CA ASP A 54 -7.86 -12.60 19.51
C ASP A 54 -8.98 -12.60 18.44
N GLU A 55 -8.71 -12.02 17.27
CA GLU A 55 -9.62 -11.84 16.13
C GLU A 55 -10.93 -11.12 16.48
N SER A 56 -11.02 -10.46 17.64
CA SER A 56 -12.27 -9.91 18.15
C SER A 56 -12.71 -8.64 17.41
N GLN A 57 -11.75 -7.86 16.92
CA GLN A 57 -11.97 -6.56 16.31
C GLN A 57 -10.78 -6.15 15.43
N PRO A 58 -10.96 -5.17 14.54
CA PRO A 58 -9.87 -4.64 13.73
C PRO A 58 -8.71 -4.08 14.57
N LEU A 59 -7.49 -4.31 14.10
CA LEU A 59 -6.27 -3.78 14.70
C LEU A 59 -6.29 -2.24 14.65
N THR A 60 -5.83 -1.61 15.72
CA THR A 60 -5.67 -0.16 15.82
C THR A 60 -4.26 0.15 16.28
N GLU A 61 -3.59 1.10 15.62
CA GLU A 61 -2.21 1.48 15.92
C GLU A 61 -2.04 3.00 15.97
N THR A 62 -1.04 3.45 16.72
CA THR A 62 -0.62 4.85 16.77
C THR A 62 0.67 5.03 15.97
N LEU A 63 0.61 5.80 14.89
CA LEU A 63 1.66 5.88 13.88
C LEU A 63 2.15 7.31 13.64
N PHE A 64 3.38 7.44 13.18
CA PHE A 64 3.92 8.72 12.72
C PHE A 64 3.32 9.11 11.36
N PRO A 65 3.18 10.42 11.07
CA PRO A 65 2.71 10.87 9.75
C PRO A 65 3.50 10.34 8.56
N LYS A 66 4.79 10.01 8.76
CA LYS A 66 5.71 9.46 7.74
C LYS A 66 5.46 7.99 7.40
N GLU A 67 4.59 7.32 8.15
CA GLU A 67 4.19 5.91 7.97
C GLU A 67 2.82 5.84 7.30
N LEU A 68 2.22 6.98 6.99
CA LEU A 68 0.93 7.07 6.32
C LEU A 68 1.11 7.71 4.93
N ARG A 69 0.32 7.24 3.99
CA ARG A 69 0.02 7.91 2.73
C ARG A 69 -1.49 7.95 2.52
N PRO A 70 -2.03 8.88 1.72
CA PRO A 70 -3.44 8.81 1.32
C PRO A 70 -3.74 7.48 0.62
N SER A 71 -5.01 7.14 0.42
CA SER A 71 -5.33 6.03 -0.49
C SER A 71 -4.93 6.39 -1.94
N PRO A 72 -4.33 5.46 -2.70
CA PRO A 72 -3.89 5.72 -4.06
C PRO A 72 -5.06 5.91 -5.03
N PRO A 73 -4.84 6.56 -6.19
CA PRO A 73 -5.84 6.69 -7.23
C PRO A 73 -6.29 5.33 -7.73
N ARG A 74 -7.61 5.16 -7.91
CA ARG A 74 -8.16 3.95 -8.52
C ARG A 74 -8.02 4.03 -10.04
N VAL A 75 -6.98 3.40 -10.57
CA VAL A 75 -6.76 3.30 -12.03
C VAL A 75 -7.30 1.98 -12.54
N GLN A 76 -8.20 2.04 -13.52
CA GLN A 76 -8.67 0.85 -14.24
C GLN A 76 -7.59 0.41 -15.23
N VAL A 77 -7.10 -0.80 -15.08
CA VAL A 77 -6.06 -1.38 -15.94
C VAL A 77 -6.66 -2.52 -16.74
N SER A 78 -6.58 -2.46 -18.07
CA SER A 78 -7.05 -3.55 -18.92
C SER A 78 -6.06 -4.71 -18.95
N HIS A 79 -4.76 -4.40 -18.99
CA HIS A 79 -3.66 -5.37 -19.04
C HIS A 79 -2.41 -4.78 -18.41
N PHE A 80 -1.60 -5.64 -17.78
CA PHE A 80 -0.27 -5.27 -17.32
C PHE A 80 0.82 -5.68 -18.31
N SER A 81 1.88 -4.86 -18.38
CA SER A 81 3.07 -5.10 -19.21
C SER A 81 4.14 -5.85 -18.46
N LEU A 82 5.01 -6.56 -19.18
CA LEU A 82 6.21 -7.17 -18.60
C LEU A 82 7.08 -6.09 -17.93
N TYR A 83 7.62 -6.40 -16.75
CA TYR A 83 8.41 -5.52 -15.89
C TYR A 83 7.67 -4.31 -15.30
N GLN A 84 6.36 -4.24 -15.46
CA GLN A 84 5.58 -3.17 -14.83
C GLN A 84 5.57 -3.33 -13.30
N CYS A 85 5.85 -2.25 -12.58
CA CYS A 85 5.74 -2.20 -11.13
C CYS A 85 4.26 -2.18 -10.72
N VAL A 86 3.88 -3.07 -9.82
CA VAL A 86 2.51 -3.28 -9.37
C VAL A 86 2.47 -3.50 -7.86
N ASP A 87 1.30 -3.33 -7.26
CA ASP A 87 1.03 -3.91 -5.95
C ASP A 87 0.12 -5.14 -6.13
N ALA A 88 0.48 -6.26 -5.51
CA ALA A 88 -0.34 -7.46 -5.43
C ALA A 88 -1.02 -7.55 -4.05
N PHE A 89 -2.32 -7.84 -4.01
CA PHE A 89 -3.06 -8.00 -2.76
C PHE A 89 -2.88 -9.41 -2.21
N ASP A 90 -2.13 -9.53 -1.12
CA ASP A 90 -1.84 -10.77 -0.41
C ASP A 90 -1.61 -10.54 1.08
N ASN A 91 -1.89 -11.53 1.93
CA ASN A 91 -1.77 -11.41 3.39
C ASN A 91 -2.33 -10.09 3.94
N ASP A 92 -3.57 -9.78 3.53
CA ASP A 92 -4.35 -8.61 3.95
C ASP A 92 -3.77 -7.22 3.60
N GLY A 93 -2.72 -7.18 2.79
CA GLY A 93 -2.05 -5.96 2.36
C GLY A 93 -1.72 -5.94 0.86
N TRP A 94 -1.27 -4.78 0.39
CA TRP A 94 -0.79 -4.55 -0.97
C TRP A 94 0.74 -4.59 -0.99
N TRP A 95 1.32 -5.53 -1.73
CA TRP A 95 2.77 -5.77 -1.75
C TRP A 95 3.39 -5.35 -3.08
N VAL A 96 4.42 -4.50 -3.01
CA VAL A 96 5.15 -4.05 -4.20
C VAL A 96 5.85 -5.23 -4.86
N GLY A 97 5.59 -5.41 -6.15
CA GLY A 97 6.26 -6.39 -6.97
C GLY A 97 6.34 -5.95 -8.43
N GLN A 98 6.85 -6.84 -9.27
CA GLN A 98 7.03 -6.57 -10.69
C GLN A 98 6.42 -7.70 -11.54
N ILE A 99 5.73 -7.35 -12.61
CA ILE A 99 5.20 -8.34 -13.55
C ILE A 99 6.34 -9.05 -14.27
N THR A 100 6.38 -10.39 -14.21
CA THR A 100 7.38 -11.22 -14.90
C THR A 100 6.78 -12.13 -15.96
N GLY A 101 5.46 -12.24 -16.00
CA GLY A 101 4.80 -13.06 -17.00
C GLY A 101 3.28 -13.01 -16.91
N LYS A 102 2.64 -13.70 -17.86
CA LYS A 102 1.19 -13.87 -17.90
C LYS A 102 0.84 -15.35 -17.85
N ARG A 103 -0.18 -15.71 -17.08
CA ARG A 103 -0.73 -17.07 -17.02
C ARG A 103 -2.17 -17.07 -17.54
N GLY A 104 -2.35 -17.45 -18.80
CA GLY A 104 -3.66 -17.42 -19.45
C GLY A 104 -4.17 -16.00 -19.71
N SER A 105 -5.49 -15.79 -19.60
CA SER A 105 -6.12 -14.50 -19.92
C SER A 105 -6.22 -13.54 -18.73
N SER A 106 -6.33 -14.06 -17.50
CA SER A 106 -6.74 -13.28 -16.32
C SER A 106 -5.74 -13.23 -15.17
N HIS A 107 -4.60 -13.91 -15.28
CA HIS A 107 -3.58 -13.94 -14.23
C HIS A 107 -2.21 -13.46 -14.73
N TYR A 108 -1.44 -12.90 -13.80
CA TYR A 108 -0.08 -12.44 -14.02
C TYR A 108 0.85 -13.00 -12.95
N TYR A 109 2.07 -13.32 -13.34
CA TYR A 109 3.15 -13.62 -12.41
C TYR A 109 3.73 -12.30 -11.90
N VAL A 110 3.84 -12.20 -10.58
CA VAL A 110 4.42 -11.07 -9.87
C VAL A 110 5.63 -11.57 -9.10
N TYR A 111 6.78 -10.94 -9.34
CA TYR A 111 8.02 -11.19 -8.62
C TYR A 111 8.18 -10.20 -7.47
N PHE A 112 8.56 -10.71 -6.29
CA PHE A 112 8.84 -9.94 -5.09
C PHE A 112 10.33 -10.00 -4.77
N ALA A 113 11.03 -8.86 -4.94
CA ALA A 113 12.48 -8.80 -4.75
C ALA A 113 12.91 -9.04 -3.29
N THR A 114 12.04 -8.75 -2.32
CA THR A 114 12.33 -8.92 -0.89
C THR A 114 12.37 -10.38 -0.46
N THR A 115 11.52 -11.25 -1.04
CA THR A 115 11.45 -12.68 -0.72
C THR A 115 12.04 -13.58 -1.82
N ASN A 116 12.35 -13.01 -2.99
CA ASN A 116 12.77 -13.73 -4.20
C ASN A 116 11.74 -14.77 -4.68
N GLU A 117 10.46 -14.45 -4.51
CA GLU A 117 9.34 -15.30 -4.91
C GLU A 117 8.67 -14.79 -6.18
N GLU A 118 8.13 -15.71 -6.96
CA GLU A 118 7.28 -15.42 -8.12
C GLU A 118 5.94 -16.13 -7.95
N ILE A 119 4.85 -15.35 -7.88
CA ILE A 119 3.52 -15.86 -7.56
C ILE A 119 2.51 -15.37 -8.59
N ALA A 120 1.60 -16.24 -9.01
CA ALA A 120 0.56 -15.90 -9.97
C ALA A 120 -0.70 -15.37 -9.26
N TYR A 121 -1.05 -14.11 -9.52
CA TYR A 121 -2.26 -13.47 -9.01
C TYR A 121 -3.30 -13.23 -10.11
N PRO A 122 -4.61 -13.27 -9.78
CA PRO A 122 -5.64 -12.78 -10.69
C PRO A 122 -5.48 -11.27 -10.86
N SER A 123 -5.74 -10.76 -12.06
CA SER A 123 -5.68 -9.32 -12.39
C SER A 123 -6.49 -8.43 -11.44
N SER A 124 -7.57 -8.94 -10.83
CA SER A 124 -8.38 -8.22 -9.83
C SER A 124 -7.68 -8.01 -8.49
N LYS A 125 -6.59 -8.75 -8.21
CA LYS A 125 -5.75 -8.60 -7.02
C LYS A 125 -4.45 -7.86 -7.33
N ILE A 126 -4.36 -7.18 -8.47
CA ILE A 126 -3.18 -6.43 -8.88
C ILE A 126 -3.62 -5.00 -9.21
N ARG A 127 -2.84 -4.01 -8.77
CA ARG A 127 -3.02 -2.60 -9.14
C ARG A 127 -1.69 -1.99 -9.56
N LEU A 128 -1.73 -0.86 -10.28
CA LEU A 128 -0.50 -0.12 -10.59
C LEU A 128 0.12 0.43 -9.31
N HIS A 129 1.43 0.21 -9.18
CA HIS A 129 2.17 0.79 -8.09
C HIS A 129 2.27 2.31 -8.28
N HIS A 130 1.80 3.06 -7.28
CA HIS A 130 2.00 4.50 -7.19
C HIS A 130 2.80 4.82 -5.94
N GLU A 131 3.77 5.71 -6.09
CA GLU A 131 4.53 6.27 -4.99
C GLU A 131 3.92 7.59 -4.56
N TRP A 132 3.86 7.82 -3.24
CA TRP A 132 3.45 9.10 -2.67
C TRP A 132 4.69 9.94 -2.38
N LEU A 133 5.00 10.88 -3.28
CA LEU A 133 6.21 11.69 -3.19
C LEU A 133 5.85 13.17 -3.14
N GLN A 134 6.29 13.84 -2.07
CA GLN A 134 6.16 15.30 -1.88
C GLN A 134 4.74 15.86 -2.01
N GLY A 135 3.72 15.04 -1.73
CA GLY A 135 2.32 15.46 -1.77
C GLY A 135 1.62 15.16 -3.10
N GLU A 136 2.24 14.39 -3.98
CA GLU A 136 1.67 14.00 -5.28
C GLU A 136 1.81 12.47 -5.49
N TRP A 137 0.86 11.89 -6.22
CA TRP A 137 0.93 10.51 -6.67
C TRP A 137 1.75 10.43 -7.95
N VAL A 138 2.77 9.59 -7.95
CA VAL A 138 3.64 9.37 -9.10
C VAL A 138 3.57 7.89 -9.47
N LEU A 139 3.38 7.59 -10.75
CA LEU A 139 3.54 6.23 -11.24
C LEU A 139 5.01 5.84 -11.12
N SER A 140 5.28 4.70 -10.48
CA SER A 140 6.64 4.18 -10.43
C SER A 140 6.97 3.58 -11.80
N ASN A 141 7.77 4.30 -12.57
CA ASN A 141 8.35 3.80 -13.81
C ASN A 141 9.70 3.18 -13.45
N SER A 142 9.71 1.84 -13.32
CA SER A 142 10.86 0.92 -13.42
C SER A 142 12.25 1.52 -13.22
#